data_AF-A0A8S3F5B3-F1
#
_entry.id   AF-A0A8S3F5B3-F1
#
_cell.length_a   1.000
_cell.length_b   1.000
_cell.length_c   1.000
_cell.angle_alpha   90.00
_cell.angle_beta   90.00
_cell.angle_gamma   90.00
#
_symmetry.space_group_name_H-M   'P 1'
#
loop_
_entity.id
_entity.type
_entity.pdbx_description
1 polymer ?
#
loop_
_entity_poly.entity_id
_entity_poly.type
_entity_poly.pdbx_seq_one_letter_code
_entity_poly.pdbx_strand_id
1 'polypeptide(L)'
;MEGNSRTVSAEDRDLIFLKKDILIPEGARCCSQHLDDDRLTKNAIDKVAPFSIQSKRFSSSDVQLLISRWQILFEQQKRFDFDNPLSLSDDEYQILTSLTKVQFEDLASYLFDSNIR
;
A
#
# COMPACT_ATOMS: atom_id res chain seq x y z
N MET A 1 -20.29 6.95 30.03
CA MET A 1 -19.20 7.60 29.28
C MET A 1 -19.59 7.58 27.81
N GLU A 2 -20.27 8.62 27.34
CA GLU A 2 -20.60 8.76 25.92
C GLU A 2 -19.31 9.07 25.16
N GLY A 3 -18.68 8.02 24.64
CA GLY A 3 -17.44 8.14 23.90
C GLY A 3 -17.70 8.76 22.53
N ASN A 4 -17.11 9.93 22.28
CA ASN A 4 -17.07 10.56 20.96
C ASN A 4 -16.47 9.56 19.95
N SER A 5 -17.35 8.94 19.17
CA SER A 5 -16.96 8.03 18.11
C SER A 5 -16.94 8.78 16.78
N ARG A 6 -15.89 8.58 15.98
CA ARG A 6 -15.76 9.21 14.65
C ARG A 6 -15.70 8.14 13.57
N THR A 7 -16.09 8.52 12.37
CA THR A 7 -16.08 7.61 11.21
C THR A 7 -14.64 7.38 10.78
N VAL A 8 -14.27 6.13 10.48
CA VAL A 8 -12.95 5.79 9.93
C VAL A 8 -12.85 6.34 8.52
N SER A 9 -11.79 7.11 8.25
CA SER A 9 -11.51 7.72 6.96
C SER A 9 -11.37 6.67 5.85
N ALA A 10 -11.67 7.03 4.60
CA ALA A 10 -11.53 6.10 3.47
C ALA A 10 -10.09 5.57 3.33
N GLU A 11 -9.12 6.47 3.48
CA GLU A 11 -7.68 6.18 3.44
C GLU A 11 -7.26 5.17 4.53
N ASP A 12 -7.76 5.31 5.76
CA ASP A 12 -7.45 4.36 6.82
C ASP A 12 -8.11 2.99 6.61
N ARG A 13 -9.31 2.95 6.01
CA ARG A 13 -9.94 1.69 5.61
C ARG A 13 -9.12 0.97 4.54
N ASP A 14 -8.66 1.71 3.53
CA ASP A 14 -7.82 1.16 2.46
C ASP A 14 -6.46 0.68 3.00
N LEU A 15 -5.86 1.43 3.94
CA LEU A 15 -4.60 1.06 4.61
C LEU A 15 -4.75 -0.21 5.48
N ILE A 16 -5.84 -0.35 6.22
CA ILE A 16 -6.14 -1.57 6.99
C ILE A 16 -6.28 -2.76 6.04
N PHE A 17 -6.99 -2.60 4.93
CA PHE A 17 -7.14 -3.66 3.95
C PHE A 17 -5.78 -4.11 3.39
N LEU A 18 -4.93 -3.16 2.99
CA LEU A 18 -3.57 -3.46 2.50
C LEU A 18 -2.68 -4.16 3.53
N LYS A 19 -2.75 -3.75 4.81
CA LYS A 19 -1.86 -4.27 5.86
C LYS A 19 -2.36 -5.54 6.53
N LYS A 20 -3.67 -5.75 6.57
CA LYS A 20 -4.30 -6.77 7.42
C LYS A 20 -5.24 -7.71 6.65
N ASP A 21 -5.50 -7.45 5.37
CA ASP A 21 -6.51 -8.15 4.57
C ASP A 21 -7.91 -8.08 5.21
N ILE A 22 -8.21 -6.94 5.86
CA ILE A 22 -9.48 -6.68 6.53
C ILE A 22 -10.23 -5.57 5.81
N LEU A 23 -11.42 -5.88 5.30
CA LEU A 23 -12.30 -4.89 4.70
C LEU A 23 -13.14 -4.20 5.79
N ILE A 24 -12.92 -2.91 5.99
CA ILE A 24 -13.76 -2.07 6.85
C ILE A 24 -14.87 -1.45 5.98
N PRO A 25 -16.16 -1.58 6.35
CA PRO A 25 -17.25 -1.01 5.57
C PRO A 25 -17.32 0.51 5.68
N GLU A 26 -18.03 1.14 4.74
CA GLU A 26 -18.30 2.57 4.83
C GLU A 26 -19.15 2.92 6.03
N GLY A 27 -18.89 4.07 6.65
CA GLY A 27 -19.57 4.49 7.88
C GLY A 27 -19.13 3.75 9.15
N ALA A 28 -18.18 2.80 9.06
CA ALA A 28 -17.59 2.19 10.24
C ALA A 28 -17.00 3.27 11.15
N ARG A 29 -17.25 3.15 12.46
CA ARG A 29 -16.81 4.14 13.44
C ARG A 29 -15.78 3.56 14.39
N CYS A 30 -14.89 4.42 14.86
CA CYS A 30 -13.90 4.11 15.88
C CYS A 30 -14.06 5.08 17.07
N CYS A 31 -13.59 4.69 18.25
CA CYS A 31 -13.57 5.59 19.40
C CYS A 31 -12.40 6.58 19.30
N SER A 32 -12.58 7.78 19.85
CA SER A 32 -11.58 8.86 19.79
C SER A 32 -10.21 8.47 20.33
N GLN A 33 -10.12 7.54 21.28
CA GLN A 33 -8.85 7.05 21.84
C GLN A 33 -7.95 6.32 20.83
N HIS A 34 -8.49 5.89 19.68
CA HIS A 34 -7.73 5.21 18.63
C HIS A 34 -7.35 6.15 17.49
N LEU A 35 -7.79 7.41 17.55
CA LEU A 35 -7.59 8.42 16.53
C LEU A 35 -6.60 9.48 17.02
N ASP A 36 -5.70 9.88 16.14
CA ASP A 36 -4.84 11.06 16.29
C ASP A 36 -5.07 11.92 15.06
N ASP A 37 -5.50 13.17 15.25
CA ASP A 37 -5.91 14.09 14.18
C ASP A 37 -6.86 13.46 13.13
N ASP A 38 -7.95 12.84 13.60
CA ASP A 38 -8.93 12.13 12.74
C ASP A 38 -8.41 10.92 11.95
N ARG A 39 -7.16 10.51 12.18
CA ARG A 39 -6.50 9.38 11.54
C ARG A 39 -6.30 8.25 12.54
N LEU A 40 -6.41 7.00 12.09
CA LEU A 40 -6.09 5.87 12.96
C LEU A 40 -4.61 5.85 13.32
N THR A 41 -4.35 5.76 14.63
CA THR A 41 -2.98 5.58 15.11
C THR A 41 -2.41 4.24 14.62
N LYS A 42 -1.08 4.17 14.46
CA LYS A 42 -0.40 2.92 14.06
C LYS A 42 -0.76 1.74 14.98
N ASN A 43 -0.79 1.99 16.29
CA ASN A 43 -1.17 0.99 17.30
C ASN A 43 -2.62 0.51 17.12
N ALA A 44 -3.55 1.41 16.75
CA ALA A 44 -4.93 1.04 16.48
C ALA A 44 -5.02 0.14 15.25
N ILE A 45 -4.36 0.52 14.13
CA ILE A 45 -4.30 -0.28 12.90
C ILE A 45 -3.73 -1.67 13.18
N ASP A 46 -2.64 -1.74 13.95
CA ASP A 46 -1.96 -3.00 14.24
C ASP A 46 -2.82 -3.97 15.06
N LYS A 47 -3.73 -3.44 15.89
CA LYS A 47 -4.67 -4.18 16.73
C LYS A 47 -6.01 -4.48 16.08
N VAL A 48 -6.28 -3.96 14.87
CA VAL A 48 -7.51 -4.31 14.15
C VAL A 48 -7.52 -5.81 13.89
N ALA A 49 -8.58 -6.47 14.33
CA ALA A 49 -8.81 -7.89 14.13
C ALA A 49 -10.29 -8.12 13.78
N PRO A 50 -10.59 -9.11 12.92
CA PRO A 50 -11.96 -9.45 12.62
C PRO A 50 -12.63 -10.04 13.87
N PHE A 51 -13.70 -9.39 14.34
CA PHE A 51 -14.52 -9.92 15.44
C PHE A 51 -15.38 -11.12 14.98
N SER A 52 -15.80 -11.11 13.71
CA SER A 52 -16.53 -12.20 13.07
C SER A 52 -16.14 -12.31 11.62
N ILE A 53 -15.88 -13.52 11.12
CA ILE A 53 -15.65 -13.75 9.70
C ILE A 53 -17.00 -13.65 8.99
N GLN A 54 -17.20 -12.59 8.22
CA GLN A 54 -18.32 -12.45 7.31
C GLN A 54 -17.80 -12.57 5.88
N SER A 55 -18.24 -13.59 5.15
CA SER A 55 -17.90 -13.71 3.73
C SER A 55 -18.75 -12.75 2.92
N LYS A 56 -18.11 -11.76 2.29
CA LYS A 56 -18.75 -10.89 1.31
C LYS A 56 -18.33 -11.34 -0.09
N ARG A 57 -19.31 -11.51 -0.98
CA ARG A 57 -19.03 -11.66 -2.41
C ARG A 57 -18.78 -10.28 -3.00
N PHE A 58 -17.67 -10.13 -3.70
CA PHE A 58 -17.34 -8.93 -4.45
C PHE A 58 -17.94 -9.03 -5.85
N SER A 59 -18.57 -7.94 -6.30
CA SER A 59 -18.89 -7.75 -7.71
C SER A 59 -17.64 -7.35 -8.49
N SER A 60 -17.69 -7.43 -9.82
CA SER A 60 -16.61 -6.95 -10.68
C SER A 60 -16.30 -5.46 -10.44
N SER A 61 -17.33 -4.64 -10.22
CA SER A 61 -17.17 -3.23 -9.87
C SER A 61 -16.49 -3.01 -8.52
N ASP A 62 -16.77 -3.83 -7.51
CA ASP A 62 -16.10 -3.71 -6.22
C ASP A 62 -14.60 -4.01 -6.33
N VAL A 63 -14.25 -5.04 -7.11
CA VAL A 63 -12.85 -5.40 -7.37
C VAL A 63 -12.14 -4.29 -8.15
N GLN A 64 -12.78 -3.74 -9.19
CA GLN A 64 -12.22 -2.62 -9.97
C GLN A 64 -11.99 -1.38 -9.10
N LEU A 65 -12.91 -1.06 -8.19
CA LEU A 65 -12.77 0.05 -7.27
C LEU A 65 -11.58 -0.15 -6.32
N LEU A 66 -11.42 -1.36 -5.76
CA LEU A 66 -10.28 -1.70 -4.91
C LEU A 66 -8.95 -1.57 -5.65
N ILE A 67 -8.85 -2.11 -6.86
CA ILE A 67 -7.65 -2.00 -7.70
C ILE A 67 -7.32 -0.54 -7.99
N SER A 68 -8.32 0.27 -8.35
CA SER A 68 -8.11 1.70 -8.67
C SER A 68 -7.59 2.49 -7.48
N ARG A 69 -8.13 2.24 -6.27
CA ARG A 69 -7.65 2.89 -5.04
C ARG A 69 -6.23 2.48 -4.69
N TRP A 70 -5.88 1.22 -4.92
CA TRP A 70 -4.52 0.72 -4.71
C TRP A 70 -3.52 1.32 -5.67
N GLN A 71 -3.86 1.45 -6.95
CA GLN A 71 -2.98 2.11 -7.93
C GLN A 71 -2.57 3.50 -7.45
N ILE A 72 -3.52 4.29 -6.94
CA ILE A 72 -3.24 5.63 -6.37
C ILE A 72 -2.28 5.55 -5.17
N LEU A 73 -2.48 4.59 -4.26
CA LEU A 73 -1.62 4.42 -3.08
C LEU A 73 -0.21 3.95 -3.46
N PHE A 74 -0.08 3.09 -4.47
CA PHE A 74 1.22 2.61 -4.97
C PHE A 74 1.95 3.69 -5.78
N GLU A 75 1.24 4.48 -6.59
CA GLU A 75 1.77 5.66 -7.27
C GLU A 75 2.36 6.69 -6.29
N GLN A 76 1.78 6.79 -5.09
CA GLN A 76 2.28 7.66 -4.02
C GLN A 76 3.48 7.07 -3.26
N GLN A 77 3.69 5.75 -3.26
CA GLN A 77 4.73 5.09 -2.46
C GLN A 77 5.98 4.63 -3.24
N LYS A 78 5.89 4.34 -4.54
CA LYS A 78 6.99 3.70 -5.27
C LYS A 78 7.28 4.43 -6.58
N ARG A 79 8.16 5.43 -6.52
CA ARG A 79 9.05 5.65 -7.66
C ARG A 79 10.13 4.59 -7.57
N PHE A 80 10.24 3.76 -8.60
CA PHE A 80 11.35 2.82 -8.70
C PHE A 80 12.64 3.62 -8.82
N ASP A 81 13.49 3.49 -7.82
CA ASP A 81 14.79 4.14 -7.77
C ASP A 81 15.85 3.11 -8.14
N PHE A 82 16.17 3.05 -9.44
CA PHE A 82 17.23 2.19 -9.96
C PHE A 82 18.63 2.71 -9.61
N ASP A 83 18.75 3.97 -9.12
CA ASP A 83 20.01 4.55 -8.67
C ASP A 83 20.32 4.18 -7.21
N ASN A 84 19.32 3.75 -6.44
CA ASN A 84 19.49 3.26 -5.07
C ASN A 84 19.54 1.72 -5.03
N PRO A 85 20.71 1.11 -4.74
CA PRO A 85 20.88 -0.34 -4.76
C PRO A 85 20.07 -1.07 -3.67
N LEU A 86 19.53 -0.36 -2.67
CA LEU A 86 18.68 -0.94 -1.63
C LEU A 86 17.17 -0.78 -1.91
N SER A 87 16.80 -0.07 -2.97
CA SER A 87 15.39 0.23 -3.27
C SER A 87 14.64 -0.92 -3.91
N LEU A 88 15.34 -1.87 -4.54
CA LEU A 88 14.76 -2.97 -5.32
C LEU A 88 15.51 -4.27 -5.05
N SER A 89 14.78 -5.37 -4.91
CA SER A 89 15.36 -6.73 -4.87
C SER A 89 15.76 -7.22 -6.26
N ASP A 90 16.61 -8.24 -6.33
CA ASP A 90 17.02 -8.85 -7.61
C ASP A 90 15.82 -9.40 -8.41
N ASP A 91 14.84 -10.00 -7.71
CA ASP A 91 13.57 -10.44 -8.31
C ASP A 91 12.80 -9.27 -8.92
N GLU A 92 12.75 -8.12 -8.24
CA GLU A 92 12.09 -6.92 -8.77
C GLU A 92 12.82 -6.37 -10.01
N TYR A 93 14.16 -6.38 -10.02
CA TYR A 93 14.95 -6.05 -11.21
C TYR A 93 14.62 -6.97 -12.39
N GLN A 94 14.55 -8.28 -12.13
CA GLN A 94 14.28 -9.27 -13.17
C GLN A 94 12.85 -9.17 -13.71
N ILE A 95 11.87 -8.88 -12.85
CA ILE A 95 10.48 -8.66 -13.27
C ILE A 95 10.36 -7.38 -14.12
N LEU A 96 11.02 -6.29 -13.71
CA LEU A 96 10.85 -4.98 -14.34
C LEU A 96 11.67 -4.82 -15.63
N THR A 97 12.84 -5.46 -15.71
CA THR A 97 13.80 -5.23 -16.79
C THR A 97 14.20 -6.50 -17.54
N SER A 98 13.77 -7.68 -17.07
CA SER A 98 14.27 -9.00 -17.53
C SER A 98 15.76 -9.24 -17.29
N LEU A 99 16.42 -8.37 -16.54
CA LEU A 99 17.84 -8.46 -16.17
C LEU A 99 17.98 -8.68 -14.68
N THR A 100 19.00 -9.44 -14.27
CA THR A 100 19.43 -9.41 -12.87
C THR A 100 19.99 -8.03 -12.54
N LYS A 101 20.05 -7.70 -11.25
CA LYS A 101 20.60 -6.44 -10.77
C LYS A 101 22.02 -6.19 -11.28
N VAL A 102 22.87 -7.22 -11.28
CA VAL A 102 24.25 -7.13 -11.80
C VAL A 102 24.27 -6.83 -13.30
N GLN A 103 23.44 -7.51 -14.08
CA GLN A 103 23.34 -7.28 -15.53
C GLN A 103 22.83 -5.87 -15.86
N PHE A 104 21.90 -5.37 -15.05
CA PHE A 104 21.39 -4.01 -15.18
C PHE A 104 22.47 -2.98 -14.86
N GLU A 105 23.20 -3.15 -13.75
CA GLU A 105 24.30 -2.26 -13.35
C GLU A 105 25.42 -2.23 -14.39
N ASP A 106 25.79 -3.40 -14.94
CA ASP A 106 26.76 -3.50 -16.04
C ASP A 106 26.27 -2.71 -17.27
N LEU A 107 25.03 -2.93 -17.71
CA LEU A 107 24.46 -2.21 -18.86
C LEU A 107 24.41 -0.69 -18.61
N ALA A 108 23.98 -0.28 -17.42
CA ALA A 108 23.93 1.12 -17.03
C ALA A 108 25.33 1.75 -17.07
N SER A 109 26.35 1.06 -16.56
CA SER A 109 27.74 1.54 -16.56
C SER A 109 28.26 1.80 -17.98
N TYR A 110 27.95 0.90 -18.93
CA TYR A 110 28.30 1.11 -20.34
C TYR A 110 27.63 2.35 -20.94
N LEU A 111 26.36 2.61 -20.61
CA LEU A 111 25.64 3.79 -21.11
C LEU A 111 26.17 5.10 -20.52
N PHE A 112 26.54 5.10 -19.23
CA PHE A 112 27.15 6.27 -18.60
C PHE A 112 28.54 6.58 -19.15
N ASP A 113 29.35 5.55 -19.44
CA ASP A 113 30.70 5.71 -19.99
C ASP A 113 30.69 6.11 -21.47
N SER A 114 29.66 5.70 -22.23
CA SER A 114 29.57 6.00 -23.66
C SER A 114 28.96 7.36 -23.99
N ASN A 115 28.55 8.15 -22.98
CA ASN A 115 28.03 9.51 -23.13
C ASN A 115 26.90 9.61 -24.18
N ILE A 116 26.07 8.56 -24.25
CA ILE A 116 24.85 8.53 -25.07
C ILE A 116 23.74 9.14 -24.20
N ARG A 117 23.63 10.47 -24.23
CA ARG A 117 22.50 11.23 -23.66
C ARG A 117 21.68 11.87 -24.76
#